data_AF-A0A7J9DJR7-F1
#
_entry.id   AF-A0A7J9DJR7-F1
#
_cell.length_a   1.000
_cell.length_b   1.000
_cell.length_c   1.000
_cell.angle_alpha   90.00
_cell.angle_beta   90.00
_cell.angle_gamma   90.00
#
_symmetry.space_group_name_H-M   'P 1'
#
loop_
_entity.id
_entity.type
_entity.pdbx_description
1 polymer ?
#
loop_
_entity_poly.entity_id
_entity_poly.type
_entity_poly.pdbx_seq_one_letter_code
_entity_poly.pdbx_strand_id
1 'polypeptide(L)'
;EEFGVKGLVPAYLDPKTQLQDLLTGVSFASGAAGYDPLTAKTANVIPMSGQLELFKECIKKIKGAVGEERAATIISKAIYIVCTGSNDISNTYFSTPFRRPHYDINGYAEFNARYANQFLQDLYGLGARRIGLYGLPPIGCVPSQRTIGGGKNRDCYEAENQLAIAYNTKLSGVIDSLKAVYTAPNTKLIFFDIYYPLLSIIQNPAKY
;
A
#
# COMPACT_ATOMS: atom_id res chain seq x y z
N GLU A 1 -15.67 0.21 20.34
CA GLU A 1 -14.73 0.93 19.44
C GLU A 1 -13.56 1.44 20.27
N GLU A 2 -12.45 0.72 20.29
CA GLU A 2 -11.30 1.01 21.18
C GLU A 2 -10.36 2.10 20.62
N PHE A 3 -10.51 2.45 19.33
CA PHE A 3 -9.64 3.40 18.63
C PHE A 3 -10.34 4.68 18.13
N GLY A 4 -11.65 4.84 18.38
CA GLY A 4 -12.43 5.98 17.86
C GLY A 4 -12.46 6.07 16.33
N VAL A 5 -12.20 4.96 15.64
CA VAL A 5 -12.27 4.83 14.18
C VAL A 5 -13.61 4.21 13.83
N LYS A 6 -14.26 4.72 12.78
CA LYS A 6 -15.51 4.18 12.26
C LYS A 6 -15.40 2.67 12.00
N GLY A 7 -16.47 1.93 12.27
CA GLY A 7 -16.58 0.52 11.90
C GLY A 7 -16.37 0.25 10.40
N LEU A 8 -16.68 1.23 9.52
CA LEU A 8 -16.37 1.18 8.08
C LEU A 8 -15.86 2.54 7.60
N VAL A 9 -14.76 2.52 6.85
CA VAL A 9 -14.20 3.70 6.18
C VAL A 9 -14.76 3.74 4.74
N PRO A 10 -15.56 4.74 4.36
CA PRO A 10 -16.16 4.80 3.03
C PRO A 10 -15.12 5.14 1.96
N ALA A 11 -15.40 4.73 0.72
CA ALA A 11 -14.56 5.11 -0.43
C ALA A 11 -14.78 6.59 -0.77
N TYR A 12 -13.70 7.32 -1.07
CA TYR A 12 -13.77 8.75 -1.39
C TYR A 12 -14.67 9.05 -2.60
N LEU A 13 -14.70 8.14 -3.58
CA LEU A 13 -15.48 8.27 -4.80
C LEU A 13 -16.91 7.68 -4.70
N ASP A 14 -17.31 7.16 -3.54
CA ASP A 14 -18.71 6.75 -3.34
C ASP A 14 -19.62 8.00 -3.38
N PRO A 15 -20.66 8.05 -4.24
CA PRO A 15 -21.59 9.16 -4.29
C PRO A 15 -22.30 9.48 -2.97
N LYS A 16 -22.32 8.52 -2.03
CA LYS A 16 -22.90 8.67 -0.69
C LYS A 16 -21.91 9.24 0.33
N THR A 17 -20.62 9.36 0.00
CA THR A 17 -19.61 9.93 0.89
C THR A 17 -19.86 11.41 1.07
N GLN A 18 -20.05 11.83 2.31
CA GLN A 18 -20.37 13.20 2.67
C GLN A 18 -19.14 13.92 3.25
N LEU A 19 -19.26 15.24 3.39
CA LEU A 19 -18.17 16.07 3.92
C LEU A 19 -17.76 15.66 5.34
N GLN A 20 -18.71 15.28 6.20
CA GLN A 20 -18.39 14.78 7.55
C GLN A 20 -17.55 13.49 7.52
N ASP A 21 -17.65 12.70 6.46
CA ASP A 21 -16.83 11.50 6.32
C ASP A 21 -15.37 11.84 6.07
N LEU A 22 -15.10 12.88 5.29
CA LEU A 22 -13.74 13.35 5.01
C LEU A 22 -13.00 13.77 6.29
N LEU A 23 -13.74 14.31 7.28
CA LEU A 23 -13.17 14.77 8.55
C LEU A 23 -12.77 13.64 9.50
N THR A 24 -13.26 12.43 9.26
CA THR A 24 -13.15 11.28 10.18
C THR A 24 -12.49 10.07 9.53
N GLY A 25 -12.41 10.01 8.20
CA GLY A 25 -11.64 9.02 7.45
C GLY A 25 -12.35 8.55 6.18
N VAL A 26 -11.59 8.42 5.10
CA VAL A 26 -12.02 7.87 3.80
C VAL A 26 -10.91 7.03 3.17
N SER A 27 -11.28 6.14 2.25
CA SER A 27 -10.34 5.34 1.46
C SER A 27 -10.19 5.89 0.04
N PHE A 28 -8.93 6.03 -0.40
CA PHE A 28 -8.58 6.38 -1.78
C PHE A 28 -8.15 5.16 -2.60
N ALA A 29 -8.18 3.97 -2.01
CA ALA A 29 -7.66 2.76 -2.62
C ALA A 29 -8.43 2.41 -3.90
N SER A 30 -7.70 2.13 -4.97
CA SER A 30 -8.24 1.54 -6.19
C SER A 30 -7.83 0.08 -6.28
N GLY A 31 -8.81 -0.82 -6.42
CA GLY A 31 -8.55 -2.24 -6.66
C GLY A 31 -7.66 -2.42 -7.89
N ALA A 32 -6.87 -3.51 -7.88
CA ALA A 32 -5.87 -3.85 -8.91
C ALA A 32 -4.70 -2.86 -9.10
N ALA A 33 -4.66 -1.73 -8.39
CA ALA A 33 -3.54 -0.79 -8.47
C ALA A 33 -2.26 -1.37 -7.84
N GLY A 34 -1.14 -0.74 -8.17
CA GLY A 34 0.19 -1.08 -7.71
C GLY A 34 1.14 0.12 -7.82
N TYR A 35 2.34 0.00 -7.28
CA TYR A 35 3.39 1.01 -7.41
C TYR A 35 3.92 1.13 -8.84
N ASP A 36 3.89 0.05 -9.63
CA ASP A 36 4.21 0.12 -11.04
C ASP A 36 3.04 0.80 -11.80
N PRO A 37 3.26 1.95 -12.46
CA PRO A 37 2.22 2.59 -13.26
C PRO A 37 1.64 1.69 -14.37
N LEU A 38 2.41 0.72 -14.86
CA LEU A 38 1.96 -0.24 -15.85
C LEU A 38 0.86 -1.16 -15.30
N THR A 39 0.90 -1.49 -14.00
CA THR A 39 -0.11 -2.32 -13.34
C THR A 39 -1.48 -1.67 -13.45
N ALA A 40 -1.58 -0.41 -13.02
CA ALA A 40 -2.84 0.33 -13.09
C ALA A 40 -3.30 0.58 -14.53
N LYS A 41 -2.36 0.84 -15.45
CA LYS A 41 -2.66 1.02 -16.88
C LYS A 41 -3.25 -0.24 -17.50
N THR A 42 -2.68 -1.42 -17.20
CA THR A 42 -3.13 -2.71 -17.76
C THR A 42 -4.49 -3.10 -17.21
N ALA A 43 -4.75 -2.82 -15.93
CA ALA A 43 -6.04 -3.08 -15.29
C ALA A 43 -7.10 -2.00 -15.57
N ASN A 44 -6.74 -0.89 -16.22
CA ASN A 44 -7.60 0.28 -16.44
C ASN A 44 -8.21 0.84 -15.14
N VAL A 45 -7.36 1.06 -14.13
CA VAL A 45 -7.74 1.54 -12.79
C VAL A 45 -6.94 2.77 -12.38
N ILE A 46 -7.32 3.39 -11.26
CA ILE A 46 -6.68 4.62 -10.77
C ILE A 46 -5.27 4.28 -10.23
N PRO A 47 -4.19 4.84 -10.83
CA PRO A 47 -2.83 4.60 -10.36
C PRO A 47 -2.58 5.28 -9.01
N MET A 48 -1.48 4.92 -8.33
CA MET A 48 -1.09 5.53 -7.04
C MET A 48 -1.01 7.06 -7.11
N SER A 49 -0.52 7.62 -8.23
CA SER A 49 -0.52 9.08 -8.46
C SER A 49 -1.93 9.67 -8.51
N GLY A 50 -2.88 8.99 -9.13
CA GLY A 50 -4.28 9.40 -9.14
C GLY A 50 -4.92 9.34 -7.75
N GLN A 51 -4.60 8.33 -6.96
CA GLN A 51 -5.05 8.23 -5.56
C GLN A 51 -4.51 9.39 -4.71
N LEU A 52 -3.26 9.82 -4.97
CA LEU A 52 -2.67 11.01 -4.34
C LEU A 52 -3.39 12.30 -4.77
N GLU A 53 -3.79 12.43 -6.04
CA GLU A 53 -4.58 13.59 -6.49
C GLU A 53 -5.96 13.66 -5.83
N LEU A 54 -6.64 12.52 -5.65
CA LEU A 54 -7.89 12.45 -4.88
C LEU A 54 -7.68 12.86 -3.42
N PHE A 55 -6.54 12.49 -2.83
CA PHE A 55 -6.19 12.94 -1.49
C PHE A 55 -5.96 14.46 -1.42
N LYS A 56 -5.28 15.06 -2.40
CA LYS A 56 -5.11 16.52 -2.50
C LYS A 56 -6.46 17.23 -2.65
N GLU A 57 -7.39 16.68 -3.41
CA GLU A 57 -8.77 17.18 -3.51
C GLU A 57 -9.50 17.08 -2.16
N CYS A 58 -9.37 15.96 -1.45
CA CYS A 58 -9.91 15.79 -0.11
C CYS A 58 -9.40 16.84 0.86
N ILE A 59 -8.08 17.12 0.86
CA ILE A 59 -7.47 18.19 1.67
C ILE A 59 -8.14 19.53 1.39
N LYS A 60 -8.36 19.89 0.12
CA LYS A 60 -9.04 21.14 -0.26
C LYS A 60 -10.46 21.21 0.30
N LYS A 61 -11.23 20.11 0.20
CA LYS A 61 -12.59 20.04 0.76
C LYS A 61 -12.61 20.18 2.29
N ILE A 62 -11.68 19.52 2.98
CA ILE A 62 -11.52 19.63 4.44
C ILE A 62 -11.19 21.08 4.81
N LYS A 63 -10.22 21.71 4.14
CA LYS A 63 -9.86 23.11 4.38
C LYS A 63 -11.03 24.06 4.19
N GLY A 64 -11.82 23.89 3.12
CA GLY A 64 -13.02 24.68 2.88
C GLY A 64 -14.09 24.53 3.97
N ALA A 65 -14.16 23.36 4.62
CA ALA A 65 -15.15 23.05 5.64
C ALA A 65 -14.78 23.54 7.04
N VAL A 66 -13.49 23.44 7.41
CA VAL A 66 -13.06 23.67 8.80
C VAL A 66 -11.98 24.75 8.95
N GLY A 67 -11.53 25.34 7.84
CA GLY A 67 -10.41 26.29 7.82
C GLY A 67 -9.04 25.61 7.81
N GLU A 68 -8.01 26.40 7.49
CA GLU A 68 -6.62 25.93 7.30
C GLU A 68 -6.02 25.29 8.55
N GLU A 69 -6.11 25.95 9.70
CA GLU A 69 -5.48 25.51 10.95
C GLU A 69 -6.07 24.18 11.45
N ARG A 70 -7.41 24.07 11.44
CA ARG A 70 -8.10 22.85 11.85
C ARG A 70 -7.87 21.72 10.86
N ALA A 71 -7.83 22.01 9.55
CA ALA A 71 -7.48 21.02 8.54
C ALA A 71 -6.06 20.47 8.75
N ALA A 72 -5.07 21.34 8.98
CA ALA A 72 -3.69 20.92 9.27
C ALA A 72 -3.61 20.03 10.52
N THR A 73 -4.41 20.33 11.54
CA THR A 73 -4.52 19.49 12.75
C THR A 73 -5.12 18.11 12.44
N ILE A 74 -6.19 18.05 11.63
CA ILE A 74 -6.81 16.78 11.21
C ILE A 74 -5.80 15.94 10.41
N ILE A 75 -5.17 16.53 9.40
CA ILE A 75 -4.25 15.86 8.48
C ILE A 75 -3.02 15.31 9.24
N SER A 76 -2.45 16.10 10.15
CA SER A 76 -1.28 15.66 10.92
C SER A 76 -1.59 14.58 11.96
N LYS A 77 -2.82 14.54 12.50
CA LYS A 77 -3.25 13.54 13.49
C LYS A 77 -3.84 12.27 12.88
N ALA A 78 -4.30 12.33 11.64
CA ALA A 78 -4.83 11.19 10.90
C ALA A 78 -3.78 10.08 10.74
N ILE A 79 -4.26 8.84 10.62
CA ILE A 79 -3.46 7.65 10.35
C ILE A 79 -3.63 7.29 8.88
N TYR A 80 -2.52 7.14 8.17
CA TYR A 80 -2.47 6.79 6.76
C TYR A 80 -2.00 5.36 6.63
N ILE A 81 -2.81 4.51 6.02
CA ILE A 81 -2.45 3.12 5.75
C ILE A 81 -2.26 2.93 4.26
N VAL A 82 -1.06 2.50 3.87
CA VAL A 82 -0.71 2.20 2.48
C VAL A 82 -0.54 0.69 2.35
N CYS A 83 -1.40 0.08 1.54
CA CYS A 83 -1.40 -1.35 1.27
C CYS A 83 -1.53 -1.54 -0.25
N THR A 84 -0.42 -1.88 -0.90
CA THR A 84 -0.33 -2.00 -2.36
C THR A 84 0.87 -2.86 -2.73
N GLY A 85 1.03 -3.21 -4.01
CA GLY A 85 2.21 -3.92 -4.54
C GLY A 85 1.99 -5.38 -4.90
N SER A 86 0.98 -6.06 -4.35
CA SER A 86 0.69 -7.46 -4.70
C SER A 86 0.40 -7.62 -6.20
N ASN A 87 -0.38 -6.72 -6.77
CA ASN A 87 -0.70 -6.71 -8.20
C ASN A 87 0.53 -6.45 -9.09
N ASP A 88 1.52 -5.70 -8.60
CA ASP A 88 2.77 -5.48 -9.35
C ASP A 88 3.53 -6.79 -9.54
N ILE A 89 3.52 -7.65 -8.53
CA ILE A 89 4.16 -8.95 -8.55
C ILE A 89 3.34 -9.92 -9.39
N SER A 90 2.11 -10.22 -8.96
CA SER A 90 1.34 -11.31 -9.56
C SER A 90 0.88 -10.99 -10.97
N ASN A 91 0.30 -9.80 -11.17
CA ASN A 91 -0.42 -9.47 -12.40
C ASN A 91 0.50 -8.82 -13.43
N THR A 92 1.51 -8.05 -12.99
CA THR A 92 2.40 -7.34 -13.92
C THR A 92 3.71 -8.08 -14.15
N TYR A 93 4.47 -8.40 -13.09
CA TYR A 93 5.79 -9.00 -13.23
C TYR A 93 5.72 -10.44 -13.73
N PHE A 94 4.97 -11.31 -13.07
CA PHE A 94 4.91 -12.74 -13.42
C PHE A 94 3.95 -13.03 -14.58
N SER A 95 2.77 -12.41 -14.59
CA SER A 95 1.71 -12.73 -15.57
C SER A 95 1.83 -12.04 -16.93
N THR A 96 2.74 -11.07 -17.10
CA THR A 96 2.97 -10.41 -18.41
C THR A 96 4.43 -10.53 -18.89
N PRO A 97 4.70 -10.32 -20.20
CA PRO A 97 6.06 -10.28 -20.70
C PRO A 97 6.73 -8.91 -20.55
N PHE A 98 6.07 -7.90 -19.96
CA PHE A 98 6.54 -6.51 -20.03
C PHE A 98 7.64 -6.14 -19.05
N ARG A 99 7.87 -6.91 -17.98
CA ARG A 99 8.84 -6.55 -16.92
C ARG A 99 10.01 -7.52 -16.79
N ARG A 100 9.79 -8.83 -16.89
CA ARG A 100 10.85 -9.85 -16.75
C ARG A 100 12.04 -9.69 -17.71
N PRO A 101 11.88 -9.20 -18.97
CA PRO A 101 13.02 -8.92 -19.84
C PRO A 101 13.91 -7.75 -19.38
N HIS A 102 13.41 -6.88 -18.51
CA HIS A 102 14.09 -5.64 -18.10
C HIS A 102 14.56 -5.66 -16.64
N TYR A 103 13.95 -6.51 -15.81
CA TYR A 103 14.22 -6.58 -14.37
C TYR A 103 14.26 -8.04 -13.93
N ASP A 104 15.32 -8.41 -13.22
CA ASP A 104 15.30 -9.56 -12.34
C ASP A 104 14.47 -9.26 -11.07
N ILE A 105 14.35 -10.24 -10.18
CA ILE A 105 13.56 -10.12 -8.95
C ILE A 105 14.02 -8.93 -8.11
N ASN A 106 15.33 -8.81 -7.87
CA ASN A 106 15.88 -7.72 -7.04
C ASN A 106 15.72 -6.36 -7.71
N GLY A 107 15.95 -6.26 -9.02
CA GLY A 107 15.78 -5.04 -9.80
C GLY A 107 14.34 -4.55 -9.82
N TYR A 108 13.36 -5.46 -9.86
CA TYR A 108 11.95 -5.09 -9.80
C TYR A 108 11.53 -4.67 -8.38
N ALA A 109 11.96 -5.39 -7.34
CA ALA A 109 11.74 -4.97 -5.95
C ALA A 109 12.32 -3.57 -5.67
N GLU A 110 13.53 -3.28 -6.17
CA GLU A 110 14.14 -1.94 -6.10
C GLU A 110 13.31 -0.90 -6.88
N PHE A 111 12.80 -1.26 -8.06
CA PHE A 111 11.91 -0.40 -8.83
C PHE A 111 10.65 -0.04 -8.03
N ASN A 112 9.95 -1.01 -7.44
CA ASN A 112 8.78 -0.74 -6.60
C ASN A 112 9.13 0.11 -5.38
N ALA A 113 10.27 -0.15 -4.73
CA ALA A 113 10.72 0.60 -3.57
C ALA A 113 10.96 2.08 -3.87
N ARG A 114 11.47 2.42 -5.06
CA ARG A 114 11.60 3.83 -5.48
C ARG A 114 10.26 4.55 -5.58
N TYR A 115 9.25 3.89 -6.17
CA TYR A 115 7.89 4.46 -6.25
C TYR A 115 7.23 4.55 -4.88
N ALA A 116 7.43 3.55 -4.01
CA ALA A 116 6.97 3.59 -2.63
C ALA A 116 7.60 4.76 -1.87
N ASN A 117 8.92 4.93 -1.98
CA ASN A 117 9.64 6.05 -1.38
C ASN A 117 9.07 7.39 -1.84
N GLN A 118 8.91 7.60 -3.16
CA GLN A 118 8.35 8.84 -3.69
C GLN A 118 6.94 9.11 -3.13
N PHE A 119 6.06 8.11 -3.16
CA PHE A 119 4.69 8.24 -2.66
C PHE A 119 4.63 8.61 -1.16
N LEU A 120 5.51 8.02 -0.34
CA LEU A 120 5.58 8.32 1.08
C LEU A 120 6.11 9.73 1.35
N GLN A 121 7.09 10.20 0.58
CA GLN A 121 7.58 11.57 0.65
C GLN A 121 6.48 12.57 0.25
N ASP A 122 5.71 12.26 -0.80
CA ASP A 122 4.59 13.10 -1.24
C ASP A 122 3.50 13.19 -0.16
N LEU A 123 3.11 12.06 0.45
CA LEU A 123 2.18 12.05 1.59
C LEU A 123 2.70 12.91 2.74
N TYR A 124 3.98 12.75 3.10
CA TYR A 124 4.60 13.54 4.17
C TYR A 124 4.61 15.05 3.83
N GLY A 125 4.90 15.40 2.58
CA GLY A 125 4.85 16.77 2.05
C GLY A 125 3.44 17.39 2.11
N LEU A 126 2.39 16.56 2.00
CA LEU A 126 0.99 16.97 2.17
C LEU A 126 0.53 17.09 3.63
N GLY A 127 1.43 16.85 4.60
CA GLY A 127 1.15 17.01 6.03
C GLY A 127 0.91 15.71 6.79
N ALA A 128 0.96 14.55 6.13
CA ALA A 128 0.84 13.26 6.81
C ALA A 128 2.01 13.07 7.79
N ARG A 129 1.71 12.63 9.02
CA ARG A 129 2.73 12.36 10.04
C ARG A 129 2.69 10.93 10.58
N ARG A 130 1.58 10.21 10.45
CA ARG A 130 1.40 8.85 10.97
C ARG A 130 1.11 7.90 9.81
N ILE A 131 2.15 7.30 9.25
CA ILE A 131 2.06 6.48 8.04
C ILE A 131 2.44 5.04 8.38
N GLY A 132 1.54 4.11 8.05
CA GLY A 132 1.74 2.68 8.12
C GLY A 132 1.82 2.09 6.72
N LEU A 133 2.92 1.44 6.39
CA LEU A 133 3.15 0.76 5.12
C LEU A 133 3.08 -0.75 5.34
N TYR A 134 2.17 -1.43 4.66
CA TYR A 134 2.09 -2.89 4.70
C TYR A 134 3.12 -3.52 3.76
N GLY A 135 3.82 -4.52 4.26
CA GLY A 135 4.49 -5.51 3.43
C GLY A 135 3.50 -6.45 2.75
N LEU A 136 4.02 -7.29 1.88
CA LEU A 136 3.27 -8.32 1.19
C LEU A 136 3.22 -9.62 2.01
N PRO A 137 2.11 -10.37 1.91
CA PRO A 137 2.02 -11.73 2.42
C PRO A 137 2.89 -12.69 1.57
N PRO A 138 2.97 -13.99 1.92
CA PRO A 138 3.45 -15.03 1.01
C PRO A 138 2.52 -15.16 -0.20
N ILE A 139 2.69 -14.24 -1.17
CA ILE A 139 1.75 -14.05 -2.28
C ILE A 139 1.71 -15.26 -3.22
N GLY A 140 2.80 -16.00 -3.36
CA GLY A 140 2.85 -17.25 -4.11
C GLY A 140 1.95 -18.35 -3.50
N CYS A 141 1.50 -18.19 -2.26
CA CYS A 141 0.60 -19.11 -1.59
C CYS A 141 -0.89 -18.76 -1.76
N VAL A 142 -1.26 -17.66 -2.41
CA VAL A 142 -2.69 -17.37 -2.65
C VAL A 142 -3.28 -18.35 -3.67
N PRO A 143 -4.60 -18.64 -3.63
CA PRO A 143 -5.20 -19.70 -4.44
C PRO A 143 -4.94 -19.60 -5.95
N SER A 144 -4.95 -18.39 -6.52
CA SER A 144 -4.68 -18.19 -7.95
C SER A 144 -3.24 -18.56 -8.31
N GLN A 145 -2.26 -18.17 -7.49
CA GLN A 145 -0.84 -18.37 -7.81
C GLN A 145 -0.41 -19.82 -7.58
N ARG A 146 -0.99 -20.48 -6.59
CA ARG A 146 -0.86 -21.94 -6.44
C ARG A 146 -1.41 -22.69 -7.65
N THR A 147 -2.48 -22.18 -8.26
CA THR A 147 -3.09 -22.79 -9.45
C THR A 147 -2.22 -22.58 -10.70
N ILE A 148 -1.64 -21.40 -10.86
CA ILE A 148 -0.88 -21.01 -12.06
C ILE A 148 0.57 -21.52 -11.99
N GLY A 149 1.25 -21.34 -10.85
CA GLY A 149 2.69 -21.60 -10.69
C GLY A 149 3.05 -22.76 -9.74
N GLY A 150 2.07 -23.34 -9.05
CA GLY A 150 2.29 -24.38 -8.01
C GLY A 150 2.43 -25.82 -8.53
N GLY A 151 2.43 -26.04 -9.85
CA GLY A 151 2.51 -27.37 -10.45
C GLY A 151 1.31 -28.27 -10.09
N LYS A 152 1.48 -29.60 -10.24
CA LYS A 152 0.40 -30.59 -10.03
C LYS A 152 -0.15 -30.59 -8.60
N ASN A 153 0.72 -30.35 -7.63
CA ASN A 153 0.36 -30.34 -6.21
C ASN A 153 -0.23 -29.00 -5.76
N ARG A 154 -0.22 -27.99 -6.63
CA ARG A 154 -0.62 -26.61 -6.30
C ARG A 154 0.16 -26.13 -5.06
N ASP A 155 1.47 -26.32 -5.05
CA ASP A 155 2.33 -25.78 -4.00
C ASP A 155 2.38 -24.25 -4.09
N CYS A 156 2.96 -23.58 -3.08
CA CYS A 156 3.20 -22.15 -3.21
C CYS A 156 4.17 -21.87 -4.37
N TYR A 157 3.90 -20.84 -5.16
CA TYR A 157 4.81 -20.45 -6.22
C TYR A 157 6.03 -19.71 -5.65
N GLU A 158 7.15 -20.42 -5.54
CA GLU A 158 8.32 -19.94 -4.80
C GLU A 158 8.94 -18.66 -5.40
N ALA A 159 8.96 -18.50 -6.71
CA ALA A 159 9.50 -17.30 -7.34
C ALA A 159 8.73 -16.02 -6.94
N GLU A 160 7.41 -16.12 -6.77
CA GLU A 160 6.59 -15.01 -6.28
C GLU A 160 6.85 -14.70 -4.81
N ASN A 161 7.06 -15.73 -3.99
CA ASN A 161 7.44 -15.56 -2.59
C ASN A 161 8.82 -14.91 -2.44
N GLN A 162 9.80 -15.32 -3.25
CA GLN A 162 11.12 -14.70 -3.29
C GLN A 162 11.04 -13.20 -3.62
N LEU A 163 10.22 -12.84 -4.61
CA LEU A 163 10.00 -11.43 -4.95
C LEU A 163 9.24 -10.68 -3.84
N ALA A 164 8.27 -11.29 -3.19
CA ALA A 164 7.57 -10.69 -2.04
C ALA A 164 8.52 -10.41 -0.87
N ILE A 165 9.44 -11.33 -0.56
CA ILE A 165 10.46 -11.12 0.48
C ILE A 165 11.40 -9.98 0.09
N ALA A 166 11.93 -10.00 -1.13
CA ALA A 166 12.82 -8.93 -1.63
C ALA A 166 12.12 -7.57 -1.59
N TYR A 167 10.87 -7.50 -2.02
CA TYR A 167 10.01 -6.32 -1.94
C TYR A 167 9.88 -5.82 -0.49
N ASN A 168 9.55 -6.71 0.46
CA ASN A 168 9.39 -6.34 1.86
C ASN A 168 10.68 -5.79 2.47
N THR A 169 11.82 -6.43 2.20
CA THR A 169 13.14 -5.96 2.65
C THR A 169 13.46 -4.57 2.11
N LYS A 170 13.13 -4.28 0.86
CA LYS A 170 13.39 -2.97 0.26
C LYS A 170 12.46 -1.89 0.84
N LEU A 171 11.18 -2.18 1.01
CA LEU A 171 10.21 -1.23 1.56
C LEU A 171 10.43 -0.94 3.05
N SER A 172 10.84 -1.94 3.84
CA SER A 172 11.25 -1.70 5.23
C SER A 172 12.45 -0.75 5.28
N GLY A 173 13.44 -0.96 4.40
CA GLY A 173 14.61 -0.07 4.25
C GLY A 173 14.24 1.37 3.85
N VAL A 174 13.22 1.54 3.00
CA VAL A 174 12.66 2.88 2.67
C VAL A 174 12.09 3.53 3.93
N ILE A 175 11.28 2.82 4.71
CA ILE A 175 10.71 3.35 5.96
C ILE A 175 11.81 3.76 6.94
N ASP A 176 12.84 2.95 7.10
CA ASP A 176 13.94 3.24 8.02
C ASP A 176 14.76 4.46 7.55
N SER A 177 14.99 4.58 6.24
CA SER A 177 15.63 5.75 5.65
C SER A 177 14.81 7.03 5.87
N LEU A 178 13.49 6.98 5.70
CA LEU A 178 12.61 8.12 5.91
C LEU A 178 12.52 8.51 7.40
N LYS A 179 12.52 7.54 8.33
CA LYS A 179 12.58 7.82 9.78
C LYS A 179 13.84 8.60 10.16
N ALA A 180 14.97 8.31 9.53
CA ALA A 180 16.23 9.01 9.80
C ALA A 180 16.20 10.48 9.34
N VAL A 181 15.41 10.79 8.30
CA VAL A 181 15.31 12.15 7.72
C VAL A 181 14.17 12.95 8.34
N TYR A 182 13.04 12.32 8.66
CA TYR A 182 11.82 12.99 9.13
C TYR A 182 11.70 12.99 10.65
N THR A 183 12.30 14.01 11.26
CA THR A 183 12.42 14.16 12.72
C THR A 183 11.37 15.09 13.34
N ALA A 184 10.39 15.55 12.56
CA ALA A 184 9.35 16.45 13.07
C ALA A 184 8.57 15.80 14.23
N PRO A 185 8.15 16.56 15.26
CA PRO A 185 7.37 16.04 16.38
C PRO A 185 6.13 15.28 15.91
N ASN A 186 5.83 14.16 16.58
CA ASN A 186 4.70 13.27 16.27
C ASN A 186 4.77 12.48 14.95
N THR A 187 5.91 12.51 14.24
CA THR A 187 6.13 11.63 13.08
C THR A 187 6.22 10.18 13.54
N LYS A 188 5.38 9.32 12.95
CA LYS A 188 5.36 7.86 13.14
C LYS A 188 5.30 7.21 11.77
N LEU A 189 6.39 6.55 11.38
CA LEU A 189 6.44 5.73 10.18
C LEU A 189 6.61 4.29 10.62
N ILE A 190 5.75 3.39 10.15
CA ILE A 190 5.75 1.98 10.56
C ILE A 190 5.68 1.12 9.31
N PHE A 191 6.53 0.10 9.26
CA PHE A 191 6.40 -1.00 8.31
C PHE A 191 5.71 -2.16 9.01
N PHE A 192 4.61 -2.65 8.45
CA PHE A 192 3.91 -3.83 8.93
C PHE A 192 4.39 -5.05 8.14
N ASP A 193 5.33 -5.80 8.72
CA ASP A 193 5.72 -7.09 8.16
C ASP A 193 4.65 -8.14 8.49
N ILE A 194 3.85 -8.47 7.48
CA ILE A 194 2.78 -9.46 7.58
C ILE A 194 3.17 -10.81 6.97
N TYR A 195 4.38 -10.94 6.40
CA TYR A 195 4.76 -12.14 5.64
C TYR A 195 4.79 -13.38 6.54
N TYR A 196 5.60 -13.34 7.59
CA TYR A 196 5.79 -14.49 8.49
C TYR A 196 4.56 -14.80 9.37
N PRO A 197 3.83 -13.81 9.91
CA PRO A 197 2.58 -14.11 10.63
C PRO A 197 1.56 -14.86 9.75
N LEU A 198 1.37 -14.43 8.50
CA LEU A 198 0.44 -15.10 7.59
C LEU A 198 0.97 -16.45 7.11
N LEU A 199 2.28 -16.57 6.87
CA LEU A 199 2.90 -17.85 6.54
C LEU A 199 2.73 -18.87 7.69
N SER A 200 2.86 -18.44 8.94
CA SER A 200 2.64 -19.28 10.12
C SER A 200 1.22 -19.85 10.15
N ILE A 201 0.21 -19.03 9.86
CA ILE A 201 -1.19 -19.47 9.76
C ILE A 201 -1.37 -20.49 8.64
N ILE A 202 -0.76 -20.25 7.46
CA ILE A 202 -0.83 -21.17 6.32
C ILE A 202 -0.19 -22.53 6.66
N GLN A 203 0.95 -22.53 7.35
CA GLN A 203 1.69 -23.75 7.69
C GLN A 203 1.13 -24.47 8.93
N ASN A 204 0.47 -23.76 9.84
CA ASN A 204 -0.02 -24.28 11.12
C ASN A 204 -1.47 -23.86 11.39
N PRO A 205 -2.43 -24.19 10.50
CA PRO A 205 -3.80 -23.67 10.62
C PRO A 205 -4.50 -24.10 11.91
N ALA A 206 -4.18 -25.28 12.45
CA ALA A 206 -4.79 -25.80 13.68
C ALA A 206 -4.45 -24.99 14.95
N LYS A 207 -3.53 -24.02 14.89
CA LYS A 207 -3.15 -23.16 16.03
C LYS A 207 -3.98 -21.88 16.13
N TYR A 208 -4.87 -21.61 15.17
CA TYR A 208 -5.64 -20.37 15.04
C TYR A 208 -7.13 -20.68 14.80
#